data_AF-A0A9N9HPI2-F1
#
_entry.id   AF-A0A9N9HPI2-F1
#
_cell.length_a   1.000
_cell.length_b   1.000
_cell.length_c   1.000
_cell.angle_alpha   90.00
_cell.angle_beta   90.00
_cell.angle_gamma   90.00
#
_symmetry.space_group_name_H-M   'P 1'
#
loop_
_entity.id
_entity.type
_entity.pdbx_description
1 polymer ?
#
loop_
_entity_poly.entity_id
_entity_poly.type
_entity_poly.pdbx_seq_one_letter_code
_entity_poly.pdbx_strand_id
1 'polypeptide(L)'
;MSYNRRFSNNSIHSNSSSNNLSNNNDSNSISKTSDILESFLHKPGLVSFNKQNSKLAIENTEFMKKLISGAVAERKTSGDMFPRKIIKKCCELYNNLDEEDRIKFITILARDFGKENVIDAAQHYVNLSSADAVGIILAHAVLTYEYGRATLRAEQILRHAIIPSHNIFFDRINELPEGTKFLIDMRADLLSFIRENAHEVALSAINENLKEKLSNWLLGSIDLKQITWNSPVQILEKIKEYEVVHPIKDWQDMKSRVGPGRHMFAFFCSRLPYEPLVFIHVAFTKEISGNVQVILEESNLETSIKVPEDINCAIFYSITRQPGLSGIELGNFLIKSVVRKLQAEFSSIETFSTLSPIPGFRRWLVAAINIEGDSILVNGEAQKIKELGARTSPELYKTLDKINATRVLYNIIKTNEWSKDEYSVQVLRPILMRLCARYILTEKRRNLALDPVANFHIRNGACVYRLNWLGDTSEQGFEKSFGIMINYNYVLEHLEGNNRQYLSDGTITIPYEDPVLIEEAKNSPNVKII
;
A
#
# COMPACT_ATOMS: atom_id res chain seq x y z
N MET A 1 -14.02 -74.31 -49.37
CA MET A 1 -13.11 -75.39 -49.81
C MET A 1 -11.80 -74.75 -50.21
N SER A 2 -10.74 -75.22 -49.56
CA SER A 2 -9.32 -74.94 -49.75
C SER A 2 -8.91 -74.84 -51.22
N TYR A 3 -8.00 -73.92 -51.56
CA TYR A 3 -7.07 -73.93 -52.72
C TYR A 3 -6.51 -72.49 -52.85
N ASN A 4 -5.25 -72.19 -53.15
CA ASN A 4 -4.04 -72.94 -53.39
C ASN A 4 -2.86 -71.95 -53.26
N ARG A 5 -1.68 -72.40 -52.81
CA ARG A 5 -0.42 -71.64 -52.88
C ARG A 5 -0.01 -71.41 -54.32
N ARG A 6 0.59 -70.25 -54.64
CA ARG A 6 1.75 -70.16 -55.55
C ARG A 6 2.52 -68.85 -55.43
N PHE A 7 3.83 -69.04 -55.34
CA PHE A 7 4.91 -68.07 -55.53
C PHE A 7 4.94 -67.55 -56.98
N SER A 8 5.38 -66.29 -57.14
CA SER A 8 6.57 -65.83 -57.89
C SER A 8 6.33 -64.69 -58.90
N ASN A 9 7.09 -63.60 -58.64
CA ASN A 9 7.63 -62.56 -59.52
C ASN A 9 6.68 -61.58 -60.24
N ASN A 10 6.69 -60.32 -59.77
CA ASN A 10 7.31 -59.23 -60.54
C ASN A 10 7.51 -57.97 -59.68
N SER A 11 8.75 -57.50 -59.67
CA SER A 11 9.19 -56.21 -59.13
C SER A 11 9.07 -55.14 -60.21
N ILE A 12 8.24 -54.10 -60.05
CA ILE A 12 8.51 -52.74 -60.58
C ILE A 12 7.89 -51.68 -59.65
N HIS A 13 8.74 -50.73 -59.28
CA HIS A 13 8.58 -49.50 -58.50
C HIS A 13 7.21 -48.80 -58.42
N SER A 14 6.84 -48.38 -57.21
CA SER A 14 6.58 -46.96 -56.90
C SER A 14 6.71 -46.68 -55.40
N ASN A 15 7.47 -45.64 -55.07
CA ASN A 15 7.74 -45.14 -53.72
C ASN A 15 6.51 -44.42 -53.14
N SER A 16 6.21 -44.64 -51.85
CA SER A 16 5.89 -43.54 -50.92
C SER A 16 6.00 -44.04 -49.47
N SER A 17 7.15 -43.74 -48.87
CA SER A 17 7.41 -43.81 -47.43
C SER A 17 6.91 -42.53 -46.76
N SER A 18 6.42 -42.63 -45.51
CA SER A 18 6.22 -41.61 -44.45
C SER A 18 4.80 -41.76 -43.84
N ASN A 19 4.55 -41.79 -42.53
CA ASN A 19 5.25 -41.29 -41.36
C ASN A 19 4.86 -42.11 -40.10
N ASN A 20 5.86 -42.47 -39.29
CA ASN A 20 5.73 -42.79 -37.86
C ASN A 20 6.84 -42.00 -37.15
N LEU A 21 6.58 -40.73 -36.82
CA LEU A 21 7.51 -39.83 -36.12
C LEU A 21 6.71 -38.68 -35.49
N SER A 22 6.05 -38.93 -34.36
CA SER A 22 5.42 -37.84 -33.58
C SER A 22 5.29 -38.08 -32.07
N ASN A 23 5.98 -39.06 -31.47
CA ASN A 23 5.88 -39.34 -30.01
C ASN A 23 7.19 -39.26 -29.21
N ASN A 24 8.35 -38.94 -29.83
CA ASN A 24 9.66 -38.94 -29.14
C ASN A 24 10.23 -37.55 -28.80
N ASN A 25 9.59 -36.46 -29.21
CA ASN A 25 10.10 -35.10 -28.95
C ASN A 25 9.56 -34.48 -27.65
N ASP A 26 8.37 -34.88 -27.19
CA ASP A 26 7.79 -34.33 -25.95
C ASP A 26 8.34 -34.97 -24.68
N SER A 27 8.72 -36.26 -24.72
CA SER A 27 9.33 -36.95 -23.57
C SER A 27 10.76 -36.46 -23.28
N ASN A 28 11.51 -36.07 -24.30
CA ASN A 28 12.88 -35.53 -24.17
C ASN A 28 12.93 -34.06 -23.71
N SER A 29 11.89 -33.27 -23.96
CA SER A 29 11.79 -31.89 -23.47
C SER A 29 11.37 -31.85 -21.99
N ILE A 30 10.47 -32.76 -21.58
CA ILE A 30 10.00 -32.94 -20.20
C ILE A 30 11.11 -33.48 -19.28
N SER A 31 11.93 -34.45 -19.73
CA SER A 31 13.04 -34.95 -18.91
C SER A 31 14.13 -33.89 -18.68
N LYS A 32 14.51 -33.14 -19.73
CA LYS A 32 15.47 -32.04 -19.62
C LYS A 32 14.99 -30.91 -18.72
N THR A 33 13.68 -30.61 -18.71
CA THR A 33 13.11 -29.59 -17.81
C THR A 33 13.07 -30.07 -16.37
N SER A 34 12.73 -31.34 -16.11
CA SER A 34 12.80 -31.94 -14.77
C SER A 34 14.24 -31.93 -14.22
N ASP A 35 15.22 -32.29 -15.03
CA ASP A 35 16.64 -32.33 -14.64
C ASP A 35 17.18 -30.94 -14.27
N ILE A 36 16.77 -29.90 -15.02
CA ILE A 36 17.11 -28.51 -14.71
C ILE A 36 16.49 -28.09 -13.38
N LEU A 37 15.20 -28.40 -13.14
CA LEU A 37 14.52 -28.05 -11.89
C LEU A 37 15.13 -28.76 -10.68
N GLU A 38 15.39 -30.07 -10.77
CA GLU A 38 16.03 -30.82 -9.69
C GLU A 38 17.44 -30.31 -9.34
N SER A 39 18.17 -29.79 -10.33
CA SER A 39 19.50 -29.20 -10.09
C SER A 39 19.48 -28.02 -9.10
N PHE A 40 18.37 -27.27 -9.01
CA PHE A 40 18.21 -26.17 -8.07
C PHE A 40 18.05 -26.64 -6.61
N LEU A 41 17.48 -27.82 -6.40
CA LEU A 41 17.28 -28.39 -5.06
C LEU A 41 18.57 -29.04 -4.54
N HIS A 42 19.31 -29.73 -5.41
CA HIS A 42 20.50 -30.50 -5.02
C HIS A 42 21.81 -29.71 -5.12
N LYS A 43 21.89 -28.71 -6.01
CA LYS A 43 23.10 -27.89 -6.23
C LYS A 43 22.76 -26.39 -6.29
N PRO A 44 22.21 -25.80 -5.21
CA PRO A 44 21.72 -24.42 -5.21
C PRO A 44 22.81 -23.35 -5.42
N GLY A 45 24.09 -23.71 -5.43
CA GLY A 45 25.19 -22.77 -5.71
C GLY A 45 25.60 -22.65 -7.17
N LEU A 46 25.15 -23.56 -8.06
CA LEU A 46 25.70 -23.71 -9.41
C LEU A 46 24.77 -23.21 -10.53
N VAL A 47 23.49 -23.00 -10.26
CA VAL A 47 22.48 -22.65 -11.27
C VAL A 47 21.66 -21.45 -10.80
N SER A 48 21.43 -20.47 -11.67
CA SER A 48 20.64 -19.25 -11.40
C SER A 48 19.30 -19.27 -12.14
N PHE A 49 18.30 -18.67 -11.53
CA PHE A 49 17.04 -18.40 -12.21
C PHE A 49 17.20 -17.24 -13.20
N ASN A 50 16.62 -17.41 -14.39
CA ASN A 50 16.43 -16.44 -15.46
C ASN A 50 14.94 -16.42 -15.82
N LYS A 51 14.51 -15.51 -16.71
CA LYS A 51 13.09 -15.39 -17.07
C LYS A 51 12.46 -16.70 -17.56
N GLN A 52 13.16 -17.45 -18.41
CA GLN A 52 12.61 -18.66 -19.03
C GLN A 52 12.46 -19.81 -18.04
N ASN A 53 13.50 -20.11 -17.24
CA ASN A 53 13.44 -21.20 -16.28
C ASN A 53 12.60 -20.84 -15.03
N SER A 54 12.43 -19.55 -14.71
CA SER A 54 11.52 -19.12 -13.64
C SER A 54 10.07 -19.35 -14.03
N LYS A 55 9.71 -19.09 -15.29
CA LYS A 55 8.39 -19.38 -15.83
C LYS A 55 8.07 -20.89 -15.81
N LEU A 56 9.03 -21.72 -16.20
CA LEU A 56 8.87 -23.18 -16.11
C LEU A 56 8.75 -23.66 -14.66
N ALA A 57 9.49 -23.05 -13.75
CA ALA A 57 9.44 -23.39 -12.33
C ALA A 57 8.08 -23.06 -11.71
N ILE A 58 7.54 -21.87 -11.96
CA ILE A 58 6.26 -21.44 -11.38
C ILE A 58 5.06 -22.24 -11.92
N GLU A 59 5.15 -22.74 -13.16
CA GLU A 59 4.15 -23.64 -13.75
C GLU A 59 4.18 -25.04 -13.11
N ASN A 60 5.29 -25.44 -12.50
CA ASN A 60 5.43 -26.71 -11.80
C ASN A 60 5.17 -26.55 -10.28
N THR A 61 3.90 -26.68 -9.89
CA THR A 61 3.47 -26.55 -8.49
C THR A 61 4.19 -27.51 -7.53
N GLU A 62 4.50 -28.74 -7.96
CA GLU A 62 5.19 -29.71 -7.10
C GLU A 62 6.64 -29.27 -6.82
N PHE A 63 7.33 -28.78 -7.86
CA PHE A 63 8.65 -28.18 -7.71
C PHE A 63 8.61 -26.97 -6.77
N MET A 64 7.66 -26.06 -6.96
CA MET A 64 7.51 -24.87 -6.09
C MET A 64 7.31 -25.26 -4.63
N LYS A 65 6.48 -26.27 -4.36
CA LYS A 65 6.28 -26.80 -3.00
C LYS A 65 7.54 -27.42 -2.43
N LYS A 66 8.32 -28.16 -3.23
CA LYS A 66 9.62 -28.70 -2.81
C LYS A 66 10.65 -27.60 -2.51
N LEU A 67 10.71 -26.57 -3.36
CA LEU A 67 11.62 -25.43 -3.22
C LEU A 67 11.31 -24.62 -1.95
N ILE A 68 10.05 -24.22 -1.76
CA ILE A 68 9.65 -23.43 -0.59
C ILE A 68 9.75 -24.28 0.69
N SER A 69 9.38 -25.57 0.65
CA SER A 69 9.62 -26.50 1.77
C SER A 69 11.09 -26.55 2.18
N GLY A 70 12.02 -26.63 1.22
CA GLY A 70 13.45 -26.55 1.50
C GLY A 70 13.88 -25.19 2.09
N ALA A 71 13.19 -24.11 1.70
CA ALA A 71 13.42 -22.77 2.20
C ALA A 71 12.87 -22.54 3.62
N VAL A 72 11.86 -23.30 4.07
CA VAL A 72 11.26 -23.17 5.42
C VAL A 72 11.60 -24.33 6.37
N ALA A 73 12.21 -25.41 5.87
CA ALA A 73 12.57 -26.59 6.66
C ALA A 73 13.33 -26.23 7.95
N GLU A 74 12.97 -26.87 9.06
CA GLU A 74 13.63 -26.69 10.36
C GLU A 74 15.13 -26.99 10.29
N ARG A 75 15.91 -26.35 11.16
CA ARG A 75 17.36 -26.52 11.29
C ARG A 75 17.70 -27.94 11.75
N LYS A 76 17.66 -28.92 10.84
CA LYS A 76 18.28 -30.23 11.10
C LYS A 76 19.80 -30.06 11.08
N THR A 77 20.48 -31.02 11.71
CA THR A 77 21.93 -31.12 12.01
C THR A 77 22.95 -30.75 10.92
N SER A 78 22.52 -30.38 9.71
CA SER A 78 23.32 -30.04 8.52
C SER A 78 23.71 -28.55 8.39
N GLY A 79 23.43 -27.71 9.39
CA GLY A 79 23.88 -26.31 9.45
C GLY A 79 23.08 -25.30 8.61
N ASP A 80 23.24 -24.01 8.91
CA ASP A 80 22.39 -22.90 8.41
C ASP A 80 22.58 -22.54 6.93
N MET A 81 23.59 -23.12 6.26
CA MET A 81 23.98 -22.72 4.90
C MET A 81 23.01 -23.20 3.81
N PHE A 82 22.38 -24.36 3.97
CA PHE A 82 21.54 -24.94 2.91
C PHE A 82 20.21 -24.18 2.74
N PRO A 83 19.42 -23.93 3.80
CA PRO A 83 18.19 -23.14 3.65
C PRO A 83 18.45 -21.71 3.19
N ARG A 84 19.57 -21.10 3.61
CA ARG A 84 19.97 -19.75 3.18
C ARG A 84 20.25 -19.66 1.68
N LYS A 85 20.80 -20.73 1.08
CA LYS A 85 21.00 -20.78 -0.38
C LYS A 85 19.68 -20.95 -1.12
N ILE A 86 18.77 -21.77 -0.60
CA ILE A 86 17.44 -21.97 -1.21
C ILE A 86 16.61 -20.69 -1.14
N ILE A 87 16.58 -19.99 -0.01
CA ILE A 87 15.81 -18.75 0.11
C ILE A 87 16.31 -17.67 -0.87
N LYS A 88 17.64 -17.60 -1.10
CA LYS A 88 18.21 -16.74 -2.14
C LYS A 88 17.71 -17.12 -3.53
N LYS A 89 17.57 -18.43 -3.82
CA LYS A 89 16.98 -18.90 -5.08
C LYS A 89 15.52 -18.57 -5.22
N CYS A 90 14.74 -18.62 -4.14
CA CYS A 90 13.36 -18.15 -4.17
C CYS A 90 13.27 -16.66 -4.53
N CYS A 91 14.16 -15.82 -3.98
CA CYS A 91 14.24 -14.40 -4.32
C CYS A 91 14.65 -14.18 -5.78
N GLU A 92 15.67 -14.91 -6.27
CA GLU A 92 16.09 -14.87 -7.67
C GLU A 92 14.97 -15.29 -8.63
N LEU A 93 14.24 -16.36 -8.31
CA LEU A 93 13.07 -16.82 -9.08
C LEU A 93 12.02 -15.71 -9.12
N TYR A 94 11.59 -15.21 -7.96
CA TYR A 94 10.54 -14.19 -7.85
C TYR A 94 10.86 -12.93 -8.66
N ASN A 95 12.09 -12.43 -8.59
CA ASN A 95 12.52 -11.23 -9.31
C ASN A 95 12.50 -11.41 -10.85
N ASN A 96 12.65 -12.64 -11.33
CA ASN A 96 12.60 -12.96 -12.76
C ASN A 96 11.19 -13.27 -13.29
N LEU A 97 10.18 -13.36 -12.41
CA LEU A 97 8.78 -13.54 -12.80
C LEU A 97 8.16 -12.21 -13.26
N ASP A 98 7.19 -12.33 -14.17
CA ASP A 98 6.27 -11.26 -14.51
C ASP A 98 5.18 -11.09 -13.44
N GLU A 99 4.33 -10.07 -13.58
CA GLU A 99 3.32 -9.74 -12.58
C GLU A 99 2.29 -10.87 -12.36
N GLU A 100 1.85 -11.52 -13.45
CA GLU A 100 0.91 -12.65 -13.42
C GLU A 100 1.51 -13.92 -12.77
N ASP A 101 2.82 -14.14 -12.91
CA ASP A 101 3.48 -15.27 -12.28
C ASP A 101 3.87 -14.98 -10.82
N ARG A 102 4.16 -13.72 -10.46
CA ARG A 102 4.40 -13.32 -9.06
C ARG A 102 3.17 -13.54 -8.19
N ILE A 103 1.97 -13.27 -8.70
CA ILE A 103 0.74 -13.56 -7.95
C ILE A 103 0.61 -15.06 -7.69
N LYS A 104 0.92 -15.93 -8.67
CA LYS A 104 0.93 -17.40 -8.46
C LYS A 104 1.91 -17.80 -7.36
N PHE A 105 3.11 -17.21 -7.35
CA PHE A 105 4.11 -17.49 -6.32
C PHE A 105 3.58 -17.16 -4.92
N ILE A 106 3.00 -15.97 -4.76
CA ILE A 106 2.43 -15.50 -3.50
C ILE A 106 1.24 -16.36 -3.10
N THR A 107 0.38 -16.75 -4.04
CA THR A 107 -0.78 -17.60 -3.78
C THR A 107 -0.35 -18.99 -3.29
N ILE A 108 0.68 -19.60 -3.89
CA ILE A 108 1.27 -20.86 -3.39
C ILE A 108 1.78 -20.68 -1.96
N LEU A 109 2.55 -19.62 -1.70
CA LEU A 109 3.07 -19.31 -0.37
C LEU A 109 1.94 -19.09 0.67
N ALA A 110 0.87 -18.41 0.27
CA ALA A 110 -0.26 -18.09 1.15
C ALA A 110 -1.13 -19.31 1.46
N ARG A 111 -1.39 -20.17 0.47
CA ARG A 111 -2.30 -21.32 0.61
C ARG A 111 -1.61 -22.56 1.14
N ASP A 112 -0.45 -22.91 0.58
CA ASP A 112 0.22 -24.18 0.87
C ASP A 112 1.19 -24.08 2.07
N PHE A 113 1.64 -22.87 2.42
CA PHE A 113 2.53 -22.60 3.55
C PHE A 113 1.87 -21.66 4.57
N GLY A 114 0.54 -21.74 4.67
CA GLY A 114 -0.26 -21.08 5.69
C GLY A 114 -0.12 -21.76 7.05
N LYS A 115 -1.24 -21.93 7.77
CA LYS A 115 -1.25 -22.63 9.06
C LYS A 115 -1.41 -24.13 8.85
N GLU A 116 -0.60 -24.93 9.53
CA GLU A 116 -0.58 -26.39 9.41
C GLU A 116 -1.03 -27.04 10.72
N ASN A 117 -1.80 -28.14 10.64
CA ASN A 117 -2.20 -28.98 11.78
C ASN A 117 -2.88 -28.25 12.96
N VAL A 118 -3.45 -27.06 12.74
CA VAL A 118 -4.09 -26.25 13.79
C VAL A 118 -5.25 -26.97 14.44
N ILE A 119 -6.07 -27.65 13.65
CA ILE A 119 -7.27 -28.35 14.15
C ILE A 119 -6.85 -29.49 15.08
N ASP A 120 -5.88 -30.29 14.68
CA ASP A 120 -5.38 -31.41 15.49
C ASP A 120 -4.71 -30.91 16.78
N ALA A 121 -3.89 -29.86 16.70
CA ALA A 121 -3.26 -29.25 17.86
C ALA A 121 -4.30 -28.65 18.83
N ALA A 122 -5.34 -28.00 18.29
CA ALA A 122 -6.43 -27.43 19.09
C ALA A 122 -7.25 -28.52 19.77
N GLN A 123 -7.59 -29.59 19.05
CA GLN A 123 -8.32 -30.73 19.61
C GLN A 123 -7.50 -31.41 20.71
N HIS A 124 -6.20 -31.59 20.51
CA HIS A 124 -5.30 -32.13 21.53
C HIS A 124 -5.26 -31.25 22.80
N TYR A 125 -5.19 -29.93 22.64
CA TYR A 125 -5.25 -28.99 23.77
C TYR A 125 -6.61 -29.04 24.49
N VAL A 126 -7.72 -29.06 23.76
CA VAL A 126 -9.08 -29.15 24.35
C VAL A 126 -9.25 -30.47 25.09
N ASN A 127 -8.80 -31.59 24.53
CA ASN A 127 -8.92 -32.91 25.16
C ASN A 127 -8.16 -32.97 26.51
N LEU A 128 -6.97 -32.37 26.58
CA LEU A 128 -6.20 -32.31 27.82
C LEU A 128 -6.76 -31.30 28.83
N SER A 129 -7.28 -30.16 28.36
CA SER A 129 -7.84 -29.12 29.22
C SER A 129 -9.23 -29.46 29.76
N SER A 130 -10.02 -30.26 29.02
CA SER A 130 -11.34 -30.73 29.46
C SER A 130 -11.27 -31.93 30.41
N ALA A 131 -10.13 -32.64 30.45
CA ALA A 131 -9.87 -33.65 31.46
C ALA A 131 -9.81 -33.06 32.89
N ASP A 132 -9.55 -31.75 33.02
CA ASP A 132 -9.66 -31.01 34.29
C ASP A 132 -11.11 -30.97 34.83
N ALA A 133 -12.13 -31.21 33.99
CA ALA A 133 -13.54 -31.18 34.40
C ALA A 133 -14.07 -32.53 34.93
N VAL A 134 -13.35 -33.65 34.76
CA VAL A 134 -13.87 -34.99 35.10
C VAL A 134 -12.97 -35.79 36.07
N GLY A 135 -11.75 -35.32 36.37
CA GLY A 135 -10.75 -36.15 37.10
C GLY A 135 -10.23 -35.64 38.44
N ILE A 136 -10.73 -34.53 39.00
CA ILE A 136 -10.20 -33.96 40.26
C ILE A 136 -11.04 -34.35 41.48
N ILE A 137 -11.45 -35.62 41.55
CA ILE A 137 -11.76 -36.25 42.83
C ILE A 137 -10.90 -37.50 42.92
N LEU A 138 -9.91 -37.47 43.82
CA LEU A 138 -9.01 -38.56 44.24
C LEU A 138 -7.71 -38.77 43.42
N ALA A 139 -6.65 -38.02 43.78
CA ALA A 139 -5.33 -38.54 44.20
C ALA A 139 -4.10 -37.71 43.71
N HIS A 140 -3.26 -37.29 44.67
CA HIS A 140 -1.85 -36.88 44.57
C HIS A 140 -1.43 -35.64 43.74
N ALA A 141 -0.75 -34.71 44.43
CA ALA A 141 -0.09 -33.51 43.90
C ALA A 141 0.93 -33.76 42.76
N VAL A 142 1.43 -34.99 42.60
CA VAL A 142 2.34 -35.37 41.51
C VAL A 142 1.61 -35.46 40.17
N LEU A 143 0.37 -35.96 40.16
CA LEU A 143 -0.45 -36.00 38.95
C LEU A 143 -0.79 -34.57 38.50
N THR A 144 -1.13 -33.68 39.44
CA THR A 144 -1.39 -32.26 39.13
C THR A 144 -0.21 -31.57 38.43
N TYR A 145 1.04 -31.94 38.78
CA TYR A 145 2.25 -31.40 38.16
C TYR A 145 2.52 -31.95 36.75
N GLU A 146 2.39 -33.26 36.55
CA GLU A 146 2.61 -33.89 35.24
C GLU A 146 1.52 -33.52 34.23
N TYR A 147 0.26 -33.46 34.67
CA TYR A 147 -0.85 -32.96 33.86
C TYR A 147 -0.67 -31.48 33.50
N GLY A 148 -0.24 -30.64 34.45
CA GLY A 148 0.13 -29.25 34.17
C GLY A 148 1.21 -29.12 33.09
N ARG A 149 2.26 -29.96 33.11
CA ARG A 149 3.26 -29.99 32.03
C ARG A 149 2.68 -30.46 30.70
N ALA A 150 1.77 -31.43 30.69
CA ALA A 150 1.16 -31.93 29.47
C ALA A 150 0.29 -30.86 28.80
N THR A 151 -0.53 -30.15 29.58
CA THR A 151 -1.34 -29.01 29.10
C THR A 151 -0.46 -27.89 28.57
N LEU A 152 0.61 -27.51 29.28
CA LEU A 152 1.58 -26.51 28.79
C LEU A 152 2.25 -26.93 27.48
N ARG A 153 2.62 -28.21 27.32
CA ARG A 153 3.17 -28.71 26.05
C ARG A 153 2.13 -28.66 24.93
N ALA A 154 0.88 -29.03 25.20
CA ALA A 154 -0.19 -28.93 24.23
C ALA A 154 -0.46 -27.48 23.80
N GLU A 155 -0.41 -26.54 24.74
CA GLU A 155 -0.47 -25.11 24.47
C GLU A 155 0.68 -24.65 23.58
N GLN A 156 1.92 -25.09 23.85
CA GLN A 156 3.08 -24.78 23.02
C GLN A 156 2.93 -25.33 21.60
N ILE A 157 2.45 -26.56 21.45
CA ILE A 157 2.17 -27.17 20.14
C ILE A 157 1.11 -26.35 19.39
N LEU A 158 0.03 -25.94 20.06
CA LEU A 158 -1.00 -25.10 19.47
C LEU A 158 -0.46 -23.73 19.05
N ARG A 159 0.35 -23.08 19.90
CA ARG A 159 1.01 -21.81 19.55
C ARG A 159 1.89 -21.96 18.30
N HIS A 160 2.68 -23.03 18.21
CA HIS A 160 3.49 -23.29 17.02
C HIS A 160 2.64 -23.56 15.78
N ALA A 161 1.56 -24.34 15.88
CA ALA A 161 0.67 -24.65 14.76
C ALA A 161 -0.07 -23.41 14.21
N ILE A 162 -0.40 -22.44 15.07
CA ILE A 162 -1.08 -21.19 14.67
C ILE A 162 -0.16 -20.29 13.84
N ILE A 163 1.15 -20.35 14.05
CA ILE A 163 2.13 -19.55 13.32
C ILE A 163 2.32 -20.18 11.94
N PRO A 164 2.04 -19.45 10.85
CA PRO A 164 2.14 -20.02 9.51
C PRO A 164 3.58 -20.24 9.07
N SER A 165 3.82 -21.28 8.27
CA SER A 165 5.15 -21.68 7.78
C SER A 165 5.82 -20.57 6.94
N HIS A 166 5.04 -19.76 6.21
CA HIS A 166 5.57 -18.61 5.47
C HIS A 166 6.19 -17.51 6.36
N ASN A 167 5.96 -17.52 7.67
CA ASN A 167 6.68 -16.61 8.56
C ASN A 167 8.19 -16.91 8.60
N ILE A 168 8.56 -18.19 8.61
CA ILE A 168 9.96 -18.64 8.55
C ILE A 168 10.59 -18.20 7.22
N PHE A 169 9.81 -18.26 6.14
CA PHE A 169 10.23 -17.77 4.82
C PHE A 169 10.61 -16.28 4.88
N PHE A 170 9.74 -15.44 5.46
CA PHE A 170 10.01 -14.02 5.63
C PHE A 170 11.21 -13.73 6.56
N ASP A 171 11.31 -14.44 7.68
CA ASP A 171 12.44 -14.29 8.61
C ASP A 171 13.77 -14.57 7.92
N ARG A 172 13.86 -15.64 7.13
CA ARG A 172 15.07 -16.01 6.39
C ARG A 172 15.41 -15.04 5.27
N ILE A 173 14.41 -14.45 4.61
CA ILE A 173 14.67 -13.37 3.64
C ILE A 173 15.27 -12.18 4.38
N ASN A 174 14.73 -11.79 5.53
CA ASN A 174 15.22 -10.64 6.28
C ASN A 174 16.67 -10.80 6.77
N GLU A 175 17.19 -12.04 6.88
CA GLU A 175 18.59 -12.36 7.17
C GLU A 175 19.53 -12.23 5.94
N LEU A 176 18.99 -12.10 4.73
CA LEU A 176 19.78 -11.87 3.52
C LEU A 176 20.21 -10.39 3.40
N PRO A 177 21.35 -10.13 2.73
CA PRO A 177 21.65 -8.78 2.25
C PRO A 177 20.49 -8.27 1.38
N GLU A 178 20.06 -7.02 1.61
CA GLU A 178 18.91 -6.39 0.92
C GLU A 178 17.56 -7.10 1.08
N GLY A 179 17.47 -8.12 1.94
CA GLY A 179 16.25 -8.89 2.14
C GLY A 179 15.06 -8.06 2.63
N THR A 180 15.32 -7.05 3.48
CA THR A 180 14.28 -6.10 3.89
C THR A 180 13.69 -5.34 2.71
N LYS A 181 14.51 -4.91 1.73
CA LYS A 181 14.03 -4.23 0.52
C LYS A 181 13.18 -5.17 -0.34
N PHE A 182 13.65 -6.41 -0.53
CA PHE A 182 12.88 -7.44 -1.23
C PHE A 182 11.49 -7.64 -0.60
N LEU A 183 11.39 -7.73 0.72
CA LEU A 183 10.11 -7.92 1.41
C LEU A 183 9.18 -6.70 1.29
N ILE A 184 9.75 -5.49 1.24
CA ILE A 184 8.98 -4.28 0.95
C ILE A 184 8.41 -4.35 -0.47
N ASP A 185 9.22 -4.71 -1.45
CA ASP A 185 8.77 -4.81 -2.86
C ASP A 185 7.75 -5.93 -3.06
N MET A 186 8.01 -7.12 -2.50
CA MET A 186 7.07 -8.24 -2.50
C MET A 186 5.72 -7.86 -1.86
N ARG A 187 5.75 -7.05 -0.79
CA ARG A 187 4.52 -6.54 -0.17
C ARG A 187 3.83 -5.51 -1.06
N ALA A 188 4.56 -4.69 -1.81
CA ALA A 188 3.99 -3.75 -2.77
C ALA A 188 3.19 -4.51 -3.85
N ASP A 189 3.78 -5.58 -4.39
CA ASP A 189 3.15 -6.48 -5.37
C ASP A 189 1.89 -7.13 -4.75
N LEU A 190 1.99 -7.69 -3.54
CA LEU A 190 0.87 -8.27 -2.80
C LEU A 190 -0.29 -7.28 -2.59
N LEU A 191 0.02 -6.01 -2.26
CA LEU A 191 -1.00 -4.96 -2.09
C LEU A 191 -1.65 -4.55 -3.43
N SER A 192 -0.95 -4.70 -4.55
CA SER A 192 -1.54 -4.56 -5.88
C SER A 192 -2.54 -5.69 -6.12
N PHE A 193 -2.11 -6.94 -5.90
CA PHE A 193 -2.94 -8.13 -6.12
C PHE A 193 -4.20 -8.18 -5.26
N ILE A 194 -4.12 -7.77 -3.98
CA ILE A 194 -5.29 -7.70 -3.09
C ILE A 194 -6.34 -6.69 -3.60
N ARG A 195 -5.92 -5.60 -4.25
CA ARG A 195 -6.85 -4.60 -4.80
C ARG A 195 -7.67 -5.19 -5.95
N GLU A 196 -7.08 -6.08 -6.74
CA GLU A 196 -7.74 -6.75 -7.86
C GLU A 196 -8.51 -8.01 -7.42
N ASN A 197 -8.02 -8.70 -6.39
CA ASN A 197 -8.52 -10.00 -5.92
C ASN A 197 -9.03 -9.93 -4.47
N ALA A 198 -9.88 -8.95 -4.16
CA ALA A 198 -10.34 -8.68 -2.80
C ALA A 198 -11.05 -9.86 -2.10
N HIS A 199 -11.52 -10.86 -2.86
CA HIS A 199 -12.17 -12.06 -2.34
C HIS A 199 -11.18 -13.11 -1.80
N GLU A 200 -9.89 -13.02 -2.12
CA GLU A 200 -8.91 -14.02 -1.72
C GLU A 200 -8.41 -13.81 -0.28
N VAL A 201 -9.03 -14.52 0.66
CA VAL A 201 -8.75 -14.42 2.10
C VAL A 201 -7.30 -14.79 2.44
N ALA A 202 -6.71 -15.76 1.74
CA ALA A 202 -5.33 -16.19 1.97
C ALA A 202 -4.31 -15.06 1.70
N LEU A 203 -4.52 -14.25 0.66
CA LEU A 203 -3.67 -13.09 0.35
C LEU A 203 -3.77 -12.01 1.43
N SER A 204 -4.97 -11.78 1.96
CA SER A 204 -5.16 -10.86 3.08
C SER A 204 -4.44 -11.34 4.34
N ALA A 205 -4.49 -12.64 4.64
CA ALA A 205 -3.83 -13.23 5.80
C ALA A 205 -2.30 -13.10 5.73
N ILE A 206 -1.68 -13.46 4.60
CA ILE A 206 -0.23 -13.32 4.41
C ILE A 206 0.21 -11.85 4.44
N ASN A 207 -0.61 -10.92 3.92
CA ASN A 207 -0.32 -9.48 4.01
C ASN A 207 -0.28 -8.99 5.46
N GLU A 208 -1.25 -9.37 6.30
CA GLU A 208 -1.23 -8.94 7.70
C GLU A 208 -0.01 -9.50 8.44
N ASN A 209 0.38 -10.76 8.20
CA ASN A 209 1.59 -11.33 8.78
C ASN A 209 2.87 -10.60 8.32
N LEU A 210 2.99 -10.32 7.01
CA LEU A 210 4.16 -9.60 6.48
C LEU A 210 4.21 -8.14 6.96
N LYS A 211 3.05 -7.48 7.06
CA LYS A 211 2.90 -6.15 7.62
C LYS A 211 3.35 -6.11 9.08
N GLU A 212 2.92 -7.07 9.90
CA GLU A 212 3.31 -7.17 11.31
C GLU A 212 4.83 -7.36 11.45
N LYS A 213 5.41 -8.27 10.67
CA LYS A 213 6.87 -8.50 10.65
C LYS A 213 7.65 -7.25 10.24
N LEU A 214 7.28 -6.61 9.14
CA LEU A 214 7.92 -5.37 8.69
C LEU A 214 7.76 -4.25 9.72
N SER A 215 6.61 -4.14 10.38
CA SER A 215 6.40 -3.19 11.48
C SER A 215 7.39 -3.45 12.62
N ASN A 216 7.53 -4.70 13.05
CA ASN A 216 8.42 -5.09 14.14
C ASN A 216 9.91 -4.90 13.81
N TRP A 217 10.33 -5.21 12.57
CA TRP A 217 11.74 -5.05 12.17
C TRP A 217 12.16 -3.60 11.94
N LEU A 218 11.22 -2.76 11.53
CA LEU A 218 11.48 -1.35 11.26
C LEU A 218 11.31 -0.50 12.54
N LEU A 219 10.54 -0.96 13.53
CA LEU A 219 10.45 -0.31 14.83
C LEU A 219 11.84 -0.10 15.45
N GLY A 220 12.15 1.15 15.81
CA GLY A 220 13.41 1.54 16.45
C GLY A 220 14.66 1.45 15.56
N SER A 221 14.53 1.07 14.28
CA SER A 221 15.66 0.91 13.35
C SER A 221 15.65 1.95 12.22
N ILE A 222 14.86 3.02 12.36
CA ILE A 222 14.70 4.06 11.37
C ILE A 222 15.29 5.38 11.88
N ASP A 223 16.20 5.94 11.09
CA ASP A 223 16.83 7.23 11.36
C ASP A 223 16.30 8.32 10.42
N LEU A 224 16.03 9.50 10.99
CA LEU A 224 15.68 10.70 10.24
C LEU A 224 16.95 11.41 9.77
N LYS A 225 17.10 11.60 8.46
CA LYS A 225 18.20 12.38 7.86
C LYS A 225 17.64 13.53 7.03
N GLN A 226 18.36 14.64 7.03
CA GLN A 226 18.09 15.74 6.10
C GLN A 226 18.79 15.45 4.78
N ILE A 227 18.06 15.67 3.69
CA ILE A 227 18.55 15.54 2.32
C ILE A 227 18.88 16.93 1.81
N THR A 228 20.06 17.07 1.23
CA THR A 228 20.59 18.32 0.68
C THR A 228 21.15 18.04 -0.71
N TRP A 229 21.53 19.09 -1.43
CA TRP A 229 22.20 18.93 -2.72
C TRP A 229 23.55 18.19 -2.63
N ASN A 230 24.15 18.12 -1.44
CA ASN A 230 25.40 17.40 -1.18
C ASN A 230 25.17 15.93 -0.79
N SER A 231 23.92 15.47 -0.68
CA SER A 231 23.62 14.07 -0.40
C SER A 231 24.06 13.17 -1.57
N PRO A 232 24.39 11.88 -1.31
CA PRO A 232 24.80 10.95 -2.37
C PRO A 232 23.80 10.91 -3.53
N VAL A 233 24.30 10.97 -4.77
CA VAL A 233 23.48 11.01 -5.99
C VAL A 233 22.50 9.83 -6.07
N GLN A 234 22.93 8.63 -5.66
CA GLN A 234 22.08 7.44 -5.61
C GLN A 234 20.80 7.64 -4.78
N ILE A 235 20.85 8.42 -3.70
CA ILE A 235 19.66 8.74 -2.90
C ILE A 235 18.75 9.70 -3.66
N LEU A 236 19.33 10.73 -4.29
CA LEU A 236 18.56 11.72 -5.06
C LEU A 236 17.88 11.08 -6.28
N GLU A 237 18.56 10.15 -6.97
CA GLU A 237 17.98 9.38 -8.07
C GLU A 237 16.75 8.59 -7.63
N LYS A 238 16.84 7.90 -6.49
CA LYS A 238 15.70 7.16 -5.92
C LYS A 238 14.57 8.08 -5.49
N ILE A 239 14.86 9.23 -4.88
CA ILE A 239 13.82 10.20 -4.52
C ILE A 239 13.10 10.70 -5.78
N LYS A 240 13.85 10.99 -6.84
CA LYS A 240 13.28 11.38 -8.14
C LYS A 240 12.38 10.28 -8.72
N GLU A 241 12.81 9.02 -8.65
CA GLU A 241 12.05 7.86 -9.13
C GLU A 241 10.77 7.62 -8.31
N TYR A 242 10.83 7.81 -6.99
CA TYR A 242 9.74 7.44 -6.10
C TYR A 242 8.70 8.53 -5.86
N GLU A 243 8.98 9.79 -6.20
CA GLU A 243 8.07 10.91 -5.96
C GLU A 243 6.78 10.80 -6.79
N VAL A 244 5.65 10.53 -6.11
CA VAL A 244 4.34 10.28 -6.73
C VAL A 244 3.30 11.37 -6.49
N VAL A 245 3.53 12.27 -5.53
CA VAL A 245 2.60 13.36 -5.18
C VAL A 245 2.78 14.50 -6.17
N HIS A 246 4.03 14.96 -6.34
CA HIS A 246 4.39 16.01 -7.28
C HIS A 246 5.67 15.61 -8.04
N PRO A 247 5.55 14.85 -9.15
CA PRO A 247 6.69 14.28 -9.86
C PRO A 247 7.81 15.29 -10.15
N ILE A 248 9.05 14.88 -9.91
CA ILE A 248 10.24 15.71 -10.14
C ILE A 248 10.60 15.69 -11.63
N LYS A 249 10.53 16.86 -12.27
CA LYS A 249 10.68 16.98 -13.74
C LYS A 249 12.11 16.69 -14.19
N ASP A 250 13.07 17.35 -13.57
CA ASP A 250 14.48 17.29 -13.93
C ASP A 250 15.40 17.53 -12.71
N TRP A 251 16.70 17.57 -12.94
CA TRP A 251 17.68 17.80 -11.87
C TRP A 251 17.68 19.23 -11.32
N GLN A 252 17.21 20.20 -12.10
CA GLN A 252 17.07 21.58 -11.65
C GLN A 252 15.89 21.69 -10.67
N ASP A 253 14.78 21.01 -10.96
CA ASP A 253 13.65 20.84 -10.03
C ASP A 253 14.09 20.10 -8.75
N MET A 254 14.89 19.03 -8.85
CA MET A 254 15.44 18.40 -7.64
C MET A 254 16.28 19.39 -6.81
N LYS A 255 17.16 20.16 -7.47
CA LYS A 255 18.03 21.14 -6.81
C LYS A 255 17.23 22.22 -6.10
N SER A 256 16.15 22.71 -6.70
CA SER A 256 15.29 23.73 -6.11
C SER A 256 14.56 23.21 -4.87
N ARG A 257 14.12 21.94 -4.87
CA ARG A 257 13.43 21.30 -3.74
C ARG A 257 14.32 21.00 -2.53
N VAL A 258 15.64 21.03 -2.69
CA VAL A 258 16.62 20.94 -1.59
C VAL A 258 17.43 22.23 -1.41
N GLY A 259 16.99 23.32 -2.04
CA GLY A 259 17.62 24.63 -2.03
C GLY A 259 17.19 25.52 -0.86
N PRO A 260 17.57 26.80 -0.87
CA PRO A 260 17.17 27.78 0.15
C PRO A 260 15.65 27.86 0.31
N GLY A 261 15.16 27.98 1.55
CA GLY A 261 13.71 28.04 1.82
C GLY A 261 12.96 26.72 1.64
N ARG A 262 13.69 25.64 1.35
CA ARG A 262 13.16 24.28 1.21
C ARG A 262 13.98 23.34 2.08
N HIS A 263 13.31 22.39 2.70
CA HIS A 263 13.95 21.29 3.41
C HIS A 263 13.37 19.99 2.91
N MET A 264 14.23 18.98 2.82
CA MET A 264 13.81 17.62 2.53
C MET A 264 14.35 16.72 3.62
N PHE A 265 13.48 15.85 4.12
CA PHE A 265 13.84 14.85 5.11
C PHE A 265 13.52 13.46 4.58
N ALA A 266 14.34 12.48 4.93
CA ALA A 266 14.07 11.09 4.60
C ALA A 266 14.41 10.17 5.78
N PHE A 267 13.61 9.12 5.90
CA PHE A 267 13.71 8.07 6.89
C PHE A 267 14.40 6.87 6.26
N PHE A 268 15.46 6.39 6.91
CA PHE A 268 16.28 5.27 6.44
C PHE A 268 16.33 4.18 7.50
N CYS A 269 16.28 2.92 7.07
CA CYS A 269 16.62 1.81 7.94
C CYS A 269 18.14 1.63 7.99
N SER A 270 18.72 1.34 9.15
CA SER A 270 20.18 1.15 9.27
C SER A 270 20.74 0.05 8.33
N ARG A 271 19.91 -0.95 7.99
CA ARG A 271 20.24 -2.01 7.02
C ARG A 271 20.12 -1.59 5.55
N LEU A 272 19.46 -0.46 5.28
CA LEU A 272 19.23 0.09 3.95
C LEU A 272 19.64 1.58 3.92
N PRO A 273 20.93 1.90 4.08
CA PRO A 273 21.39 3.28 4.29
C PRO A 273 21.18 4.21 3.07
N TYR A 274 20.98 3.64 1.88
CA TYR A 274 20.74 4.35 0.61
C TYR A 274 19.33 4.13 0.07
N GLU A 275 18.39 3.68 0.90
CA GLU A 275 17.00 3.43 0.52
C GLU A 275 16.07 4.36 1.32
N PRO A 276 15.55 5.45 0.71
CA PRO A 276 14.59 6.30 1.39
C PRO A 276 13.25 5.55 1.52
N LEU A 277 12.88 5.22 2.76
CA LEU A 277 11.63 4.50 3.05
C LEU A 277 10.41 5.43 3.05
N VAL A 278 10.60 6.62 3.62
CA VAL A 278 9.67 7.75 3.60
C VAL A 278 10.50 9.00 3.39
N PHE A 279 10.06 9.89 2.53
CA PHE A 279 10.66 11.22 2.42
C PHE A 279 9.59 12.31 2.34
N ILE A 280 9.97 13.48 2.81
CA ILE A 280 9.09 14.58 3.14
C ILE A 280 9.70 15.86 2.59
N HIS A 281 8.95 16.58 1.77
CA HIS A 281 9.30 17.89 1.30
C HIS A 281 8.63 18.97 2.15
N VAL A 282 9.41 19.98 2.54
CA VAL A 282 9.01 21.09 3.39
C VAL A 282 9.33 22.41 2.68
N ALA A 283 8.34 23.30 2.64
CA ALA A 283 8.49 24.66 2.17
C ALA A 283 8.32 25.64 3.33
N PHE A 284 9.21 26.61 3.43
CA PHE A 284 9.09 27.69 4.41
C PHE A 284 8.34 28.86 3.82
N THR A 285 7.31 29.33 4.53
CA THR A 285 6.40 30.38 4.07
C THR A 285 6.05 31.33 5.22
N LYS A 286 5.51 32.51 4.87
CA LYS A 286 5.02 33.47 5.87
C LYS A 286 3.68 33.03 6.49
N GLU A 287 2.83 32.42 5.68
CA GLU A 287 1.48 31.99 6.03
C GLU A 287 1.19 30.57 5.51
N ILE A 288 0.12 29.93 6.01
CA ILE A 288 -0.29 28.60 5.56
C ILE A 288 -0.71 28.65 4.08
N SER A 289 0.07 28.01 3.22
CA SER A 289 -0.19 27.95 1.77
C SER A 289 -1.46 27.16 1.44
N GLY A 290 -2.23 27.69 0.48
CA GLY A 290 -3.41 27.04 -0.08
C GLY A 290 -3.25 26.50 -1.50
N ASN A 291 -2.11 26.75 -2.16
CA ASN A 291 -1.88 26.34 -3.54
C ASN A 291 -0.45 25.80 -3.72
N VAL A 292 -0.34 24.63 -4.36
CA VAL A 292 0.95 23.93 -4.51
C VAL A 292 1.77 24.45 -5.69
N GLN A 293 1.12 24.95 -6.74
CA GLN A 293 1.83 25.58 -7.87
C GLN A 293 2.66 26.77 -7.39
N VAL A 294 2.14 27.60 -6.47
CA VAL A 294 2.91 28.70 -5.84
C VAL A 294 4.19 28.17 -5.19
N ILE A 295 4.10 27.07 -4.42
CA ILE A 295 5.27 26.47 -3.75
C ILE A 295 6.31 25.96 -4.77
N LEU A 296 5.86 25.31 -5.84
CA LEU A 296 6.72 24.70 -6.86
C LEU A 296 7.30 25.74 -7.85
N GLU A 297 6.60 26.85 -8.09
CA GLU A 297 7.06 27.93 -8.96
C GLU A 297 8.05 28.85 -8.24
N GLU A 298 7.77 29.21 -6.98
CA GLU A 298 8.69 29.99 -6.14
C GLU A 298 10.03 29.29 -5.95
N SER A 299 10.07 27.95 -5.94
CA SER A 299 11.34 27.23 -5.86
C SER A 299 12.26 27.47 -7.07
N ASN A 300 11.72 27.86 -8.22
CA ASN A 300 12.53 28.13 -9.42
C ASN A 300 13.17 29.52 -9.42
N LEU A 301 12.78 30.39 -8.49
CA LEU A 301 13.39 31.71 -8.33
C LEU A 301 14.67 31.53 -7.49
N GLU A 302 15.84 31.55 -8.14
CA GLU A 302 17.17 31.52 -7.47
C GLU A 302 17.42 32.73 -6.54
N THR A 303 16.44 33.62 -6.40
CA THR A 303 16.52 34.88 -5.69
C THR A 303 15.54 34.90 -4.52
N SER A 304 16.05 35.37 -3.38
CA SER A 304 15.30 35.95 -2.25
C SER A 304 14.61 35.03 -1.22
N ILE A 305 15.34 34.06 -0.66
CA ILE A 305 15.18 33.76 0.78
C ILE A 305 16.54 34.00 1.44
N LYS A 306 16.90 35.29 1.51
CA LYS A 306 17.81 35.80 2.52
C LYS A 306 16.92 36.42 3.60
N VAL A 307 17.15 36.02 4.85
CA VAL A 307 16.52 36.48 6.11
C VAL A 307 15.46 35.51 6.70
N PRO A 308 15.75 34.88 7.86
CA PRO A 308 14.83 34.06 8.67
C PRO A 308 13.65 34.80 9.33
N GLU A 309 13.67 36.13 9.37
CA GLU A 309 12.78 36.96 10.21
C GLU A 309 11.30 36.95 9.77
N ASP A 310 11.01 36.61 8.52
CA ASP A 310 9.63 36.58 7.97
C ASP A 310 9.03 35.16 7.87
N ILE A 311 9.78 34.11 8.25
CA ILE A 311 9.33 32.72 8.12
C ILE A 311 8.65 32.29 9.41
N ASN A 312 7.36 31.99 9.31
CA ASN A 312 6.53 31.53 10.43
C ASN A 312 5.97 30.10 10.22
N CYS A 313 5.85 29.66 8.97
CA CYS A 313 5.20 28.40 8.61
C CYS A 313 6.15 27.41 7.95
N ALA A 314 6.07 26.15 8.38
CA ALA A 314 6.63 25.00 7.66
C ALA A 314 5.49 24.20 7.00
N ILE A 315 5.49 24.17 5.67
CA ILE A 315 4.48 23.51 4.84
C ILE A 315 4.98 22.16 4.32
N PHE A 316 4.41 21.07 4.82
CA PHE A 316 4.66 19.72 4.31
C PHE A 316 3.81 19.49 3.04
N TYR A 317 4.40 19.72 1.87
CA TYR A 317 3.67 19.68 0.59
C TYR A 317 3.83 18.37 -0.19
N SER A 318 4.79 17.52 0.18
CA SER A 318 4.87 16.14 -0.32
C SER A 318 5.36 15.21 0.79
N ILE A 319 4.67 14.07 0.94
CA ILE A 319 5.08 12.98 1.82
C ILE A 319 4.92 11.69 1.02
N THR A 320 6.04 11.11 0.64
CA THR A 320 6.08 9.90 -0.18
C THR A 320 6.62 8.74 0.65
N ARG A 321 5.99 7.58 0.52
CA ARG A 321 6.37 6.33 1.19
C ARG A 321 6.45 5.21 0.16
N GLN A 322 7.39 4.28 0.38
CA GLN A 322 7.44 3.02 -0.36
C GLN A 322 6.07 2.29 -0.33
N PRO A 323 5.51 1.87 -1.47
CA PRO A 323 4.17 1.26 -1.52
C PRO A 323 4.01 0.05 -0.59
N GLY A 324 5.05 -0.77 -0.48
CA GLY A 324 5.12 -1.93 0.41
C GLY A 324 5.10 -1.62 1.90
N LEU A 325 5.23 -0.35 2.29
CA LEU A 325 5.10 0.12 3.68
C LEU A 325 3.71 0.73 3.96
N SER A 326 2.77 0.63 3.03
CA SER A 326 1.41 1.11 3.25
C SER A 326 0.77 0.48 4.50
N GLY A 327 0.19 1.31 5.36
CA GLY A 327 -0.42 0.89 6.63
C GLY A 327 0.56 0.41 7.71
N ILE A 328 1.87 0.53 7.52
CA ILE A 328 2.87 0.30 8.58
C ILE A 328 3.14 1.61 9.31
N GLU A 329 3.09 1.54 10.63
CA GLU A 329 3.49 2.64 11.50
C GLU A 329 5.00 2.60 11.69
N LEU A 330 5.72 3.42 10.93
CA LEU A 330 7.18 3.54 10.98
C LEU A 330 7.65 4.34 12.21
N GLY A 331 6.91 4.24 13.32
CA GLY A 331 6.97 5.09 14.50
C GLY A 331 5.80 6.07 14.57
N ASN A 332 5.25 6.28 15.77
CA ASN A 332 4.04 7.07 16.05
C ASN A 332 4.11 8.55 15.65
N PHE A 333 5.23 9.01 15.05
CA PHE A 333 5.66 10.39 15.09
C PHE A 333 6.56 10.78 13.91
N LEU A 334 6.40 10.20 12.71
CA LEU A 334 7.22 10.59 11.53
C LEU A 334 7.23 12.11 11.35
N ILE A 335 6.05 12.73 11.30
CA ILE A 335 5.94 14.18 11.15
C ILE A 335 6.42 14.91 12.40
N LYS A 336 6.09 14.41 13.61
CA LYS A 336 6.55 15.01 14.87
C LYS A 336 8.08 15.02 15.01
N SER A 337 8.79 14.02 14.49
CA SER A 337 10.26 14.00 14.44
C SER A 337 10.80 15.11 13.54
N VAL A 338 10.16 15.36 12.40
CA VAL A 338 10.52 16.48 11.52
C VAL A 338 10.17 17.83 12.16
N VAL A 339 8.98 17.97 12.73
CA VAL A 339 8.55 19.19 13.44
C VAL A 339 9.53 19.54 14.56
N ARG A 340 9.88 18.58 15.43
CA ARG A 340 10.88 18.80 16.49
C ARG A 340 12.25 19.21 15.96
N LYS A 341 12.69 18.60 14.86
CA LYS A 341 13.95 18.96 14.22
C LYS A 341 13.91 20.40 13.69
N LEU A 342 12.82 20.78 13.02
CA LEU A 342 12.62 22.13 12.52
C LEU A 342 12.52 23.17 13.63
N GLN A 343 11.83 22.88 14.74
CA GLN A 343 11.77 23.78 15.90
C GLN A 343 13.12 23.98 16.58
N ALA A 344 13.94 22.92 16.65
CA ALA A 344 15.28 23.01 17.21
C ALA A 344 16.21 23.85 16.32
N GLU A 345 15.98 23.86 15.01
CA GLU A 345 16.77 24.60 14.03
C GLU A 345 16.29 26.05 13.85
N PHE A 346 14.98 26.28 13.88
CA PHE A 346 14.33 27.56 13.64
C PHE A 346 13.32 27.88 14.74
N SER A 347 13.69 28.79 15.65
CA SER A 347 12.80 29.24 16.72
C SER A 347 11.65 30.13 16.24
N SER A 348 11.73 30.69 15.03
CA SER A 348 10.69 31.55 14.45
C SER A 348 9.52 30.78 13.84
N ILE A 349 9.67 29.47 13.60
CA ILE A 349 8.61 28.65 13.00
C ILE A 349 7.68 28.14 14.10
N GLU A 350 6.51 28.76 14.19
CA GLU A 350 5.47 28.37 15.16
C GLU A 350 4.41 27.47 14.53
N THR A 351 4.22 27.57 13.20
CA THR A 351 3.13 26.89 12.50
C THR A 351 3.63 25.74 11.63
N PHE A 352 3.02 24.56 11.79
CA PHE A 352 3.36 23.34 11.06
C PHE A 352 2.12 22.79 10.37
N SER A 353 1.99 23.01 9.07
CA SER A 353 0.82 22.57 8.30
C SER A 353 1.22 21.75 7.10
N THR A 354 0.36 20.85 6.64
CA THR A 354 0.54 20.21 5.34
C THR A 354 -0.18 20.99 4.26
N LEU A 355 0.12 20.70 3.00
CA LEU A 355 -0.76 20.96 1.87
C LEU A 355 -0.93 19.62 1.13
N SER A 356 -2.00 18.91 1.45
CA SER A 356 -2.17 17.49 1.11
C SER A 356 -3.23 17.28 0.01
N PRO A 357 -3.04 16.27 -0.87
CA PRO A 357 -4.05 15.89 -1.87
C PRO A 357 -5.21 15.11 -1.23
N ILE A 358 -6.31 14.97 -1.97
CA ILE A 358 -7.52 14.22 -1.55
C ILE A 358 -7.84 13.12 -2.60
N PRO A 359 -6.99 12.08 -2.74
CA PRO A 359 -6.97 11.20 -3.91
C PRO A 359 -8.27 10.43 -4.17
N GLY A 360 -9.10 10.20 -3.15
CA GLY A 360 -10.33 9.41 -3.28
C GLY A 360 -11.60 10.21 -3.56
N PHE A 361 -11.55 11.55 -3.50
CA PHE A 361 -12.76 12.37 -3.47
C PHE A 361 -13.60 12.25 -4.74
N ARG A 362 -13.00 12.37 -5.93
CA ARG A 362 -13.74 12.28 -7.20
C ARG A 362 -14.43 10.93 -7.37
N ARG A 363 -13.70 9.84 -7.07
CA ARG A 363 -14.23 8.47 -7.14
C ARG A 363 -15.37 8.27 -6.14
N TRP A 364 -15.21 8.77 -4.92
CA TRP A 364 -16.26 8.72 -3.91
C TRP A 364 -17.51 9.49 -4.37
N LEU A 365 -17.36 10.71 -4.87
CA LEU A 365 -18.51 11.52 -5.30
C LEU A 365 -19.30 10.83 -6.42
N VAL A 366 -18.61 10.25 -7.41
CA VAL A 366 -19.27 9.47 -8.47
C VAL A 366 -20.03 8.27 -7.92
N ALA A 367 -19.47 7.57 -6.93
CA ALA A 367 -20.16 6.45 -6.27
C ALA A 367 -21.36 6.93 -5.45
N ALA A 368 -21.20 7.99 -4.68
CA ALA A 368 -22.23 8.57 -3.82
C ALA A 368 -23.43 9.09 -4.66
N ILE A 369 -23.18 9.71 -5.82
CA ILE A 369 -24.23 10.09 -6.79
C ILE A 369 -25.10 8.89 -7.19
N ASN A 370 -24.49 7.73 -7.41
CA ASN A 370 -25.22 6.52 -7.81
C ASN A 370 -26.00 5.88 -6.65
N ILE A 371 -25.50 6.00 -5.41
CA ILE A 371 -26.09 5.36 -4.23
C ILE A 371 -27.19 6.24 -3.62
N GLU A 372 -26.91 7.52 -3.42
CA GLU A 372 -27.77 8.46 -2.69
C GLU A 372 -28.68 9.28 -3.62
N GLY A 373 -28.33 9.42 -4.91
CA GLY A 373 -29.06 10.27 -5.84
C GLY A 373 -29.20 11.70 -5.32
N ASP A 374 -30.33 12.35 -5.59
CA ASP A 374 -30.56 13.77 -5.24
C ASP A 374 -30.55 14.05 -3.73
N SER A 375 -30.59 13.04 -2.86
CA SER A 375 -30.51 13.23 -1.41
C SER A 375 -29.14 13.74 -0.92
N ILE A 376 -28.09 13.57 -1.72
CA ILE A 376 -26.75 14.11 -1.41
C ILE A 376 -26.68 15.64 -1.56
N LEU A 377 -27.63 16.23 -2.27
CA LEU A 377 -27.73 17.67 -2.55
C LEU A 377 -28.67 18.32 -1.53
N VAL A 378 -28.23 19.43 -0.94
CA VAL A 378 -28.96 20.11 0.14
C VAL A 378 -29.25 21.57 -0.23
N ASN A 379 -30.02 22.30 0.57
CA ASN A 379 -30.12 23.78 0.50
C ASN A 379 -30.39 24.35 -0.92
N GLY A 380 -31.21 23.68 -1.72
CA GLY A 380 -31.55 24.10 -3.08
C GLY A 380 -30.45 23.89 -4.13
N GLU A 381 -29.38 23.17 -3.81
CA GLU A 381 -28.29 22.81 -4.73
C GLU A 381 -28.80 22.08 -5.97
N ALA A 382 -29.79 21.20 -5.81
CA ALA A 382 -30.40 20.48 -6.93
C ALA A 382 -30.97 21.42 -7.99
N GLN A 383 -31.60 22.52 -7.59
CA GLN A 383 -32.15 23.52 -8.50
C GLN A 383 -31.02 24.27 -9.22
N LYS A 384 -29.99 24.72 -8.49
CA LYS A 384 -28.82 25.41 -9.07
C LYS A 384 -28.09 24.54 -10.10
N ILE A 385 -27.94 23.25 -9.82
CA ILE A 385 -27.31 22.30 -10.76
C ILE A 385 -28.15 22.11 -12.01
N LYS A 386 -29.48 22.00 -11.87
CA LYS A 386 -30.39 21.89 -13.03
C LYS A 386 -30.35 23.14 -13.91
N GLU A 387 -30.34 24.33 -13.31
CA GLU A 387 -30.17 25.61 -14.02
C GLU A 387 -28.84 25.70 -14.75
N LEU A 388 -27.75 25.27 -14.08
CA LEU A 388 -26.43 25.20 -14.70
C LEU A 388 -26.43 24.25 -15.91
N GLY A 389 -27.00 23.05 -15.77
CA GLY A 389 -27.13 22.10 -16.87
C GLY A 389 -27.91 22.67 -18.05
N ALA A 390 -29.05 23.31 -17.78
CA ALA A 390 -29.88 23.95 -18.81
C ALA A 390 -29.10 25.02 -19.60
N ARG A 391 -28.16 25.73 -18.96
CA ARG A 391 -27.28 26.70 -19.61
C ARG A 391 -26.17 26.02 -20.42
N THR A 392 -25.50 25.01 -19.88
CA THR A 392 -24.34 24.39 -20.53
C THR A 392 -24.70 23.44 -21.66
N SER A 393 -25.88 22.81 -21.62
CA SER A 393 -26.34 21.92 -22.70
C SER A 393 -27.86 21.99 -22.87
N PRO A 394 -28.39 23.08 -23.45
CA PRO A 394 -29.83 23.31 -23.57
C PRO A 394 -30.59 22.19 -24.30
N GLU A 395 -29.96 21.54 -25.28
CA GLU A 395 -30.57 20.45 -26.05
C GLU A 395 -30.68 19.14 -25.25
N LEU A 396 -29.71 18.86 -24.37
CA LEU A 396 -29.68 17.66 -23.54
C LEU A 396 -30.64 17.76 -22.35
N TYR A 397 -30.88 18.98 -21.87
CA TYR A 397 -31.67 19.26 -20.67
C TYR A 397 -32.97 20.03 -20.96
N LYS A 398 -33.47 20.02 -22.20
CA LYS A 398 -34.74 20.66 -22.59
C LYS A 398 -35.99 20.04 -21.92
N THR A 399 -35.86 18.84 -21.34
CA THR A 399 -36.92 18.10 -20.62
C THR A 399 -36.59 17.99 -19.11
N LEU A 400 -36.54 19.13 -18.43
CA LEU A 400 -36.07 19.30 -17.04
C LEU A 400 -36.87 18.59 -15.93
N ASP A 401 -38.06 18.05 -16.21
CA ASP A 401 -38.92 17.46 -15.17
C ASP A 401 -38.56 16.02 -14.79
N LYS A 402 -37.75 15.30 -15.58
CA LYS A 402 -37.49 13.86 -15.35
C LYS A 402 -36.04 13.46 -15.06
N ILE A 403 -35.09 14.40 -15.08
CA ILE A 403 -33.66 14.10 -14.84
C ILE A 403 -33.28 14.53 -13.42
N ASN A 404 -32.69 13.59 -12.68
CA ASN A 404 -32.12 13.82 -11.35
C ASN A 404 -30.99 14.86 -11.44
N ALA A 405 -30.98 15.83 -10.52
CA ALA A 405 -29.96 16.89 -10.49
C ALA A 405 -28.54 16.30 -10.37
N THR A 406 -28.37 15.23 -9.60
CA THR A 406 -27.10 14.50 -9.50
C THR A 406 -26.60 13.90 -10.79
N ARG A 407 -27.49 13.52 -11.72
CA ARG A 407 -27.09 13.06 -13.05
C ARG A 407 -26.57 14.23 -13.90
N VAL A 408 -27.19 15.39 -13.78
CA VAL A 408 -26.71 16.64 -14.41
C VAL A 408 -25.33 17.00 -13.85
N LEU A 409 -25.17 16.98 -12.53
CA LEU A 409 -23.88 17.20 -11.87
C LEU A 409 -22.80 16.25 -12.41
N TYR A 410 -23.08 14.94 -12.45
CA TYR A 410 -22.15 13.94 -12.97
C TYR A 410 -21.70 14.26 -14.40
N ASN A 411 -22.62 14.63 -15.28
CA ASN A 411 -22.29 14.95 -16.67
C ASN A 411 -21.40 16.19 -16.78
N ILE A 412 -21.65 17.22 -15.95
CA ILE A 412 -20.84 18.44 -15.92
C ILE A 412 -19.43 18.15 -15.41
N ILE A 413 -19.29 17.40 -14.31
CA ILE A 413 -17.98 17.12 -13.68
C ILE A 413 -17.23 15.93 -14.33
N LYS A 414 -17.83 15.29 -15.34
CA LYS A 414 -17.20 14.20 -16.09
C LYS A 414 -15.96 14.71 -16.83
N THR A 415 -16.04 15.90 -17.42
CA THR A 415 -14.87 16.61 -17.99
C THR A 415 -14.44 17.70 -17.02
N ASN A 416 -13.20 18.18 -17.15
CA ASN A 416 -12.71 19.32 -16.36
C ASN A 416 -13.02 20.67 -17.03
N GLU A 417 -13.87 20.70 -18.07
CA GLU A 417 -14.15 21.90 -18.86
C GLU A 417 -14.93 22.96 -18.08
N TRP A 418 -15.74 22.54 -17.10
CA TRP A 418 -16.46 23.44 -16.19
C TRP A 418 -15.51 24.38 -15.44
N SER A 419 -14.24 24.00 -15.25
CA SER A 419 -13.24 24.84 -14.57
C SER A 419 -12.87 26.11 -15.36
N LYS A 420 -13.15 26.15 -16.67
CA LYS A 420 -12.88 27.29 -17.56
C LYS A 420 -14.02 28.30 -17.61
N ASP A 421 -15.23 27.92 -17.18
CA ASP A 421 -16.40 28.79 -17.16
C ASP A 421 -16.64 29.35 -15.76
N GLU A 422 -16.52 30.67 -15.61
CA GLU A 422 -16.64 31.34 -14.31
C GLU A 422 -18.00 31.09 -13.64
N TYR A 423 -19.09 31.03 -14.43
CA TYR A 423 -20.42 30.78 -13.89
C TYR A 423 -20.55 29.36 -13.35
N SER A 424 -20.06 28.36 -14.09
CA SER A 424 -19.97 26.97 -13.64
C SER A 424 -19.17 26.87 -12.34
N VAL A 425 -18.01 27.53 -12.25
CA VAL A 425 -17.20 27.56 -11.03
C VAL A 425 -17.95 28.19 -9.86
N GLN A 426 -18.65 29.30 -10.06
CA GLN A 426 -19.45 29.96 -9.02
C GLN A 426 -20.55 29.05 -8.45
N VAL A 427 -21.19 28.25 -9.30
CA VAL A 427 -22.23 27.30 -8.88
C VAL A 427 -21.63 26.06 -8.23
N LEU A 428 -20.59 25.47 -8.82
CA LEU A 428 -20.03 24.18 -8.40
C LEU A 428 -19.13 24.28 -7.17
N ARG A 429 -18.36 25.36 -7.01
CA ARG A 429 -17.43 25.54 -5.88
C ARG A 429 -18.07 25.28 -4.51
N PRO A 430 -19.17 25.95 -4.10
CA PRO A 430 -19.76 25.72 -2.78
C PRO A 430 -20.24 24.27 -2.60
N ILE A 431 -20.79 23.67 -3.67
CA ILE A 431 -21.31 22.29 -3.65
C ILE A 431 -20.17 21.28 -3.48
N LEU A 432 -19.12 21.40 -4.29
CA LEU A 432 -17.97 20.51 -4.25
C LEU A 432 -17.17 20.66 -2.96
N MET A 433 -17.02 21.87 -2.42
CA MET A 433 -16.34 22.11 -1.15
C MET A 433 -17.11 21.47 0.02
N ARG A 434 -18.44 21.62 0.08
CA ARG A 434 -19.28 20.99 1.10
C ARG A 434 -19.23 19.46 1.01
N LEU A 435 -19.36 18.91 -0.20
CA LEU A 435 -19.26 17.46 -0.42
C LEU A 435 -17.86 16.93 -0.06
N CYS A 436 -16.81 17.73 -0.28
CA CYS A 436 -15.45 17.40 0.14
C CYS A 436 -15.31 17.40 1.66
N ALA A 437 -15.88 18.38 2.36
CA ALA A 437 -15.94 18.39 3.81
C ALA A 437 -16.64 17.13 4.36
N ARG A 438 -17.79 16.75 3.78
CA ARG A 438 -18.50 15.51 4.12
C ARG A 438 -17.62 14.27 3.92
N TYR A 439 -16.94 14.19 2.78
CA TYR A 439 -16.02 13.09 2.48
C TYR A 439 -14.89 12.94 3.50
N ILE A 440 -14.35 14.05 4.00
CA ILE A 440 -13.25 14.05 4.97
C ILE A 440 -13.75 13.77 6.40
N LEU A 441 -14.84 14.42 6.82
CA LEU A 441 -15.29 14.44 8.21
C LEU A 441 -16.27 13.30 8.54
N THR A 442 -17.17 12.98 7.62
CA THR A 442 -18.34 12.14 7.86
C THR A 442 -18.14 10.73 7.35
N GLU A 443 -17.58 10.56 6.15
CA GLU A 443 -17.44 9.26 5.50
C GLU A 443 -16.34 8.41 6.15
N LYS A 444 -16.69 7.17 6.54
CA LYS A 444 -15.79 6.28 7.30
C LYS A 444 -15.55 4.92 6.65
N ARG A 445 -14.39 4.34 6.95
CA ARG A 445 -14.07 2.92 6.75
C ARG A 445 -13.61 2.32 8.07
N ARG A 446 -14.40 1.39 8.64
CA ARG A 446 -14.14 0.78 9.96
C ARG A 446 -13.93 1.84 11.06
N ASN A 447 -14.86 2.80 11.17
CA ASN A 447 -14.81 3.98 12.05
C ASN A 447 -13.71 5.03 11.80
N LEU A 448 -12.77 4.80 10.90
CA LEU A 448 -11.72 5.77 10.56
C LEU A 448 -12.08 6.53 9.29
N ALA A 449 -11.42 7.66 9.03
CA ALA A 449 -11.66 8.49 7.84
C ALA A 449 -11.50 7.65 6.56
N LEU A 450 -12.43 7.83 5.62
CA LEU A 450 -12.43 7.08 4.36
C LEU A 450 -11.24 7.45 3.47
N ASP A 451 -10.87 8.74 3.43
CA ASP A 451 -9.70 9.20 2.67
C ASP A 451 -8.40 8.70 3.31
N PRO A 452 -7.50 8.04 2.55
CA PRO A 452 -6.28 7.47 3.10
C PRO A 452 -5.28 8.53 3.59
N VAL A 453 -5.26 9.73 2.99
CA VAL A 453 -4.36 10.83 3.37
C VAL A 453 -4.88 11.50 4.64
N ALA A 454 -6.20 11.73 4.75
CA ALA A 454 -6.85 12.16 5.97
C ALA A 454 -6.60 11.19 7.13
N ASN A 455 -6.84 9.90 6.90
CA ASN A 455 -6.58 8.86 7.89
C ASN A 455 -5.11 8.86 8.33
N PHE A 456 -4.16 9.07 7.40
CA PHE A 456 -2.74 9.18 7.75
C PHE A 456 -2.46 10.39 8.66
N HIS A 457 -2.90 11.59 8.30
CA HIS A 457 -2.58 12.80 9.06
C HIS A 457 -3.28 12.86 10.42
N ILE A 458 -4.56 12.51 10.47
CA ILE A 458 -5.35 12.50 11.71
C ILE A 458 -4.85 11.40 12.65
N ARG A 459 -4.48 10.23 12.12
CA ARG A 459 -3.76 9.20 12.91
C ARG A 459 -2.42 9.70 13.43
N ASN A 460 -1.76 10.65 12.77
CA ASN A 460 -0.56 11.32 13.31
C ASN A 460 -0.88 12.50 14.24
N GLY A 461 -2.15 12.68 14.64
CA GLY A 461 -2.60 13.69 15.61
C GLY A 461 -2.87 15.08 15.03
N ALA A 462 -2.84 15.24 13.71
CA ALA A 462 -3.13 16.52 13.07
C ALA A 462 -4.61 16.89 13.15
N CYS A 463 -4.90 18.19 13.20
CA CYS A 463 -6.25 18.72 13.02
C CYS A 463 -6.55 18.90 11.54
N VAL A 464 -7.81 18.72 11.13
CA VAL A 464 -8.26 19.10 9.77
C VAL A 464 -8.47 20.61 9.79
N TYR A 465 -7.64 21.35 9.07
CA TYR A 465 -7.52 22.80 9.24
C TYR A 465 -8.38 23.57 8.23
N ARG A 466 -8.11 23.39 6.93
CA ARG A 466 -8.74 24.20 5.87
C ARG A 466 -8.81 23.44 4.56
N LEU A 467 -9.94 23.54 3.85
CA LEU A 467 -10.07 23.11 2.47
C LEU A 467 -9.64 24.21 1.50
N ASN A 468 -8.87 23.86 0.49
CA ASN A 468 -8.32 24.79 -0.48
C ASN A 468 -8.91 24.52 -1.86
N TRP A 469 -9.76 25.44 -2.33
CA TRP A 469 -10.29 25.41 -3.69
C TRP A 469 -9.17 25.71 -4.70
N LEU A 470 -9.04 24.87 -5.73
CA LEU A 470 -7.95 24.95 -6.73
C LEU A 470 -6.56 25.02 -6.07
N GLY A 471 -6.36 24.22 -5.03
CA GLY A 471 -5.06 24.05 -4.39
C GLY A 471 -4.07 23.28 -5.27
N ASP A 472 -4.55 22.42 -6.17
CA ASP A 472 -3.74 21.76 -7.21
C ASP A 472 -4.46 21.83 -8.56
N THR A 473 -3.98 22.68 -9.46
CA THR A 473 -4.53 22.85 -10.81
C THR A 473 -3.91 21.90 -11.85
N SER A 474 -3.06 20.97 -11.43
CA SER A 474 -2.55 19.92 -12.33
C SER A 474 -3.66 18.99 -12.79
N GLU A 475 -3.45 18.30 -13.91
CA GLU A 475 -4.36 17.25 -14.40
C GLU A 475 -4.61 16.19 -13.31
N GLN A 476 -3.57 15.81 -12.57
CA GLN A 476 -3.67 14.85 -11.48
C GLN A 476 -4.55 15.38 -10.33
N GLY A 477 -4.44 16.67 -9.98
CA GLY A 477 -5.27 17.33 -8.96
C GLY A 477 -6.75 17.32 -9.34
N PHE A 478 -7.08 17.61 -10.59
CA PHE A 478 -8.45 17.53 -11.09
C PHE A 478 -8.99 16.09 -11.13
N GLU A 479 -8.19 15.12 -11.59
CA GLU A 479 -8.58 13.71 -11.62
C GLU A 479 -8.82 13.12 -10.22
N LYS A 480 -8.08 13.58 -9.21
CA LYS A 480 -8.21 13.09 -7.84
C LYS A 480 -9.36 13.77 -7.06
N SER A 481 -9.44 15.09 -7.12
CA SER A 481 -10.27 15.88 -6.20
C SER A 481 -10.81 17.19 -6.77
N PHE A 482 -10.95 17.31 -8.10
CA PHE A 482 -11.41 18.55 -8.75
C PHE A 482 -10.53 19.76 -8.41
N GLY A 483 -9.24 19.50 -8.16
CA GLY A 483 -8.25 20.50 -7.75
C GLY A 483 -8.34 20.94 -6.30
N ILE A 484 -9.20 20.33 -5.47
CA ILE A 484 -9.28 20.62 -4.04
C ILE A 484 -8.12 19.97 -3.31
N MET A 485 -7.41 20.74 -2.49
CA MET A 485 -6.43 20.25 -1.52
C MET A 485 -6.88 20.56 -0.10
N ILE A 486 -6.16 20.05 0.89
CA ILE A 486 -6.49 20.25 2.29
C ILE A 486 -5.23 20.51 3.12
N ASN A 487 -5.33 21.41 4.08
CA ASN A 487 -4.30 21.62 5.09
C ASN A 487 -4.62 20.78 6.34
N TYR A 488 -3.64 20.03 6.84
CA TYR A 488 -3.68 19.44 8.18
C TYR A 488 -2.68 20.15 9.08
N ASN A 489 -3.14 20.69 10.22
CA ASN A 489 -2.29 21.46 11.13
C ASN A 489 -1.78 20.57 12.28
N TYR A 490 -0.48 20.63 12.55
CA TYR A 490 0.23 19.85 13.57
C TYR A 490 0.50 20.69 14.81
N VAL A 491 -0.50 20.77 15.70
CA VAL A 491 -0.36 21.43 17.00
C VAL A 491 0.23 20.45 18.01
N LEU A 492 1.49 20.63 18.39
CA LEU A 492 2.23 19.66 19.21
C LEU A 492 1.58 19.35 20.57
N GLU A 493 0.98 20.36 21.20
CA GLU A 493 0.31 20.22 22.50
C GLU A 493 -0.92 19.30 22.43
N HIS A 494 -1.58 19.23 21.28
CA HIS A 494 -2.81 18.44 21.09
C HIS A 494 -2.59 17.12 20.36
N LEU A 495 -1.41 16.93 19.74
CA LEU A 495 -1.11 15.81 18.85
C LEU A 495 -1.39 14.44 19.48
N GLU A 496 -0.95 14.21 20.71
CA GLU A 496 -1.16 12.92 21.40
C GLU A 496 -2.61 12.70 21.82
N GLY A 497 -3.32 13.77 22.22
CA GLY A 497 -4.73 13.72 22.55
C GLY A 497 -5.59 13.40 21.31
N ASN A 498 -5.33 14.10 20.21
CA ASN A 498 -6.01 13.92 18.93
C ASN A 498 -5.79 12.50 18.38
N ASN A 499 -4.55 12.01 18.39
CA ASN A 499 -4.23 10.64 17.99
C ASN A 499 -5.02 9.61 18.81
N ARG A 500 -5.01 9.74 20.15
CA ARG A 500 -5.68 8.79 21.04
C ARG A 500 -7.19 8.77 20.81
N GLN A 501 -7.82 9.93 20.70
CA GLN A 501 -9.26 10.03 20.43
C GLN A 501 -9.60 9.40 19.08
N TYR A 502 -8.88 9.78 18.02
CA TYR A 502 -9.12 9.22 16.69
C TYR A 502 -8.98 7.69 16.62
N LEU A 503 -7.97 7.12 17.29
CA LEU A 503 -7.79 5.67 17.35
C LEU A 503 -8.84 4.95 18.20
N SER A 504 -9.40 5.64 19.21
CA SER A 504 -10.37 5.07 20.15
C SER A 504 -11.78 5.05 19.58
N ASP A 505 -12.26 6.18 19.05
CA ASP A 505 -13.66 6.35 18.63
C ASP A 505 -13.84 7.00 17.25
N GLY A 506 -12.74 7.31 16.55
CA GLY A 506 -12.77 7.93 15.23
C GLY A 506 -13.01 9.44 15.25
N THR A 507 -12.90 10.09 16.41
CA THR A 507 -13.06 11.55 16.54
C THR A 507 -12.04 12.32 15.71
N ILE A 508 -12.51 13.22 14.86
CA ILE A 508 -11.70 14.14 14.06
C ILE A 508 -11.72 15.52 14.72
N THR A 509 -10.55 16.12 14.92
CA THR A 509 -10.44 17.47 15.50
C THR A 509 -10.30 18.51 14.39
N ILE A 510 -11.09 19.59 14.47
CA ILE A 510 -11.01 20.76 13.59
C ILE A 510 -10.93 22.04 14.43
N PRO A 511 -10.17 23.06 14.00
CA PRO A 511 -10.21 24.37 14.65
C PRO A 511 -11.45 25.16 14.19
N TYR A 512 -11.88 26.13 14.99
CA TYR A 512 -12.94 27.07 14.60
C TYR A 512 -12.47 28.13 13.59
N GLU A 513 -12.07 27.68 12.39
CA GLU A 513 -11.50 28.56 11.35
C GLU A 513 -12.18 28.43 9.98
N ASP A 514 -12.40 27.20 9.47
CA ASP A 514 -12.98 26.98 8.14
C ASP A 514 -14.52 26.83 8.23
N PRO A 515 -15.31 27.78 7.66
CA PRO A 515 -16.77 27.74 7.75
C PRO A 515 -17.40 26.48 7.14
N VAL A 516 -16.80 25.92 6.08
CA VAL A 516 -17.31 24.74 5.39
C VAL A 516 -17.12 23.50 6.27
N LEU A 517 -15.95 23.37 6.91
CA LEU A 517 -15.69 22.30 7.86
C LEU A 517 -16.59 22.42 9.11
N ILE A 518 -16.79 23.63 9.63
CA ILE A 518 -17.64 23.88 10.80
C ILE A 518 -19.10 23.53 10.50
N GLU A 519 -19.60 23.87 9.31
CA GLU A 519 -20.98 23.55 8.91
C GLU A 519 -21.17 22.03 8.82
N GLU A 520 -20.24 21.31 8.20
CA GLU A 520 -20.33 19.85 8.10
C GLU A 520 -20.12 19.15 9.46
N ALA A 521 -19.29 19.71 10.33
CA ALA A 521 -19.08 19.20 11.69
C ALA A 521 -20.37 19.14 12.50
N LYS A 522 -21.29 20.09 12.31
CA LYS A 522 -22.61 20.08 12.98
C LYS A 522 -23.46 18.85 12.62
N ASN A 523 -23.21 18.26 11.45
CA ASN A 523 -23.88 17.06 10.97
C ASN A 523 -23.10 15.76 11.29
N SER A 524 -21.91 15.88 11.90
CA SER A 524 -20.98 14.78 12.10
C SER A 524 -20.78 14.47 13.59
N PRO A 525 -21.26 13.32 14.10
CA PRO A 525 -21.24 13.04 15.54
C PRO A 525 -19.83 12.88 16.13
N ASN A 526 -18.84 12.53 15.31
CA ASN A 526 -17.46 12.27 15.73
C ASN A 526 -16.51 13.38 15.27
N VAL A 527 -16.95 14.64 15.34
CA VAL A 527 -16.11 15.81 15.06
C VAL A 527 -16.06 16.71 16.29
N LYS A 528 -14.84 17.02 16.73
CA LYS A 528 -14.55 17.93 17.83
C LYS A 528 -14.05 19.25 17.27
N ILE A 529 -14.75 20.33 17.58
CA ILE A 529 -14.34 21.70 17.26
C ILE A 529 -13.52 22.23 18.45
N ILE A 530 -12.32 22.78 18.19
CA ILE A 530 -11.44 23.39 19.19
C ILE A 530 -11.20 24.88 18.96
#